data_AF-A0A936CNS2-F1
#
_entry.id   AF-A0A936CNS2-F1
#
_cell.length_a   1.000
_cell.length_b   1.000
_cell.length_c   1.000
_cell.angle_alpha   90.00
_cell.angle_beta   90.00
_cell.angle_gamma   90.00
#
_symmetry.space_group_name_H-M   'P 1'
#
loop_
_entity.id
_entity.type
_entity.pdbx_description
1 polymer ?
#
loop_
_entity_poly.entity_id
_entity_poly.type
_entity_poly.pdbx_seq_one_letter_code
_entity_poly.pdbx_strand_id
1 'polypeptide(L)'
;MKTIQGYRKHTHLGPYSYLKIMTWDKPLFKIDVIAGTIKDLYFLSKLILDKLNNTKPRETFLIDEEYSNANEARIIVTLMPDKFDLVTMDKQLNTNSGSR
;
A
#
# COMPACT_ATOMS: atom_id res chain seq x y z
N MET A 1 -36.87 11.80 12.19
CA MET A 1 -36.32 11.00 11.07
C MET A 1 -34.89 10.63 11.46
N LYS A 2 -34.60 9.35 11.76
CA LYS A 2 -33.25 8.91 12.18
C LYS A 2 -32.41 8.66 10.93
N THR A 3 -31.37 9.47 10.74
CA THR A 3 -30.38 9.29 9.68
C THR A 3 -29.56 8.03 9.99
N ILE A 4 -29.65 7.02 9.12
CA ILE A 4 -28.85 5.81 9.24
C ILE A 4 -27.44 6.15 8.74
N GLN A 5 -26.53 6.48 9.65
CA GLN A 5 -25.10 6.53 9.35
C GLN A 5 -24.65 5.12 8.99
N GLY A 6 -24.46 4.86 7.69
CA GLY A 6 -23.82 3.65 7.22
C GLY A 6 -22.36 3.67 7.63
N TYR A 7 -22.04 3.02 8.76
CA TYR A 7 -20.65 2.79 9.18
C TYR A 7 -20.00 1.83 8.17
N ARG A 8 -19.38 2.37 7.11
CA ARG A 8 -18.41 1.62 6.31
C ARG A 8 -17.22 1.32 7.24
N LYS A 9 -17.22 0.13 7.82
CA LYS A 9 -16.09 -0.39 8.60
C LYS A 9 -14.89 -0.55 7.66
N HIS A 10 -14.00 0.44 7.65
CA HIS A 10 -12.68 0.29 7.06
C HIS A 10 -11.75 -0.20 8.17
N THR A 11 -11.28 -1.44 8.07
CA THR A 11 -10.27 -1.96 9.00
C THR A 11 -8.94 -1.26 8.70
N HIS A 12 -8.43 -0.52 9.67
CA HIS A 12 -7.13 0.13 9.59
C HIS A 12 -6.03 -0.93 9.78
N LEU A 13 -5.16 -1.09 8.79
CA LEU A 13 -3.99 -1.97 8.85
C LEU A 13 -2.73 -1.10 8.79
N GLY A 14 -2.23 -0.71 9.97
CA GLY A 14 -0.93 -0.06 10.13
C GLY A 14 -0.94 1.47 10.31
N PRO A 15 0.24 2.06 10.61
CA PRO A 15 0.40 3.49 10.95
C PRO A 15 0.42 4.42 9.72
N TYR A 16 0.33 3.85 8.51
CA TYR A 16 0.45 4.58 7.26
C TYR A 16 -0.94 4.93 6.73
N SER A 17 -1.09 6.19 6.33
CA SER A 17 -2.30 6.85 5.81
C SER A 17 -3.21 5.99 4.92
N TYR A 18 -4.49 6.37 4.87
CA TYR A 18 -5.65 5.81 4.13
C TYR A 18 -5.43 5.32 2.68
N LEU A 19 -4.50 4.39 2.44
CA LEU A 19 -4.33 3.74 1.15
C LEU A 19 -5.59 2.93 0.84
N LYS A 20 -6.31 3.35 -0.20
CA LYS A 20 -7.54 2.70 -0.65
C LYS A 20 -7.25 1.84 -1.87
N ILE A 21 -7.81 0.64 -1.91
CA ILE A 21 -7.91 -0.16 -3.13
C ILE A 21 -9.36 -0.04 -3.61
N MET A 22 -9.57 0.40 -4.84
CA MET A 22 -10.90 0.58 -5.39
C MET A 22 -10.99 0.17 -6.86
N THR A 23 -12.18 -0.24 -7.28
CA THR A 23 -12.47 -0.44 -8.70
C THR A 23 -12.66 0.90 -9.39
N TRP A 24 -12.11 1.06 -10.59
CA TRP A 24 -12.24 2.25 -11.43
C TRP A 24 -12.23 1.85 -12.91
N ASP A 25 -12.48 2.81 -13.82
CA ASP A 25 -12.52 2.53 -15.26
C ASP A 25 -11.14 2.29 -15.88
N LYS A 26 -10.06 2.71 -15.19
CA LYS A 26 -8.67 2.63 -15.65
C LYS A 26 -7.70 2.33 -14.51
N PRO A 27 -6.56 1.65 -14.78
CA PRO A 27 -5.52 1.44 -13.80
C PRO A 27 -4.79 2.75 -13.47
N LEU A 28 -4.63 3.03 -12.18
CA LEU A 28 -4.01 4.26 -11.70
C LEU A 28 -3.48 4.10 -10.28
N PHE A 29 -2.27 4.57 -10.06
CA PHE A 29 -1.76 4.89 -8.73
C PHE A 29 -1.87 6.40 -8.44
N LYS A 30 -2.41 6.73 -7.27
CA LYS A 30 -2.34 8.03 -6.63
C LYS A 30 -1.70 7.88 -5.25
N ILE A 31 -1.40 9.00 -4.60
CA ILE A 31 -0.74 9.01 -3.29
C ILE A 31 -1.47 8.18 -2.22
N ASP A 32 -2.80 8.09 -2.30
CA ASP A 32 -3.66 7.40 -1.33
C ASP A 32 -4.60 6.36 -1.96
N VAL A 33 -4.42 6.04 -3.26
CA VAL A 33 -5.32 5.13 -3.98
C VAL A 33 -4.58 4.24 -4.97
N ILE A 34 -4.92 2.96 -4.95
CA ILE A 34 -4.68 2.00 -6.02
C ILE A 34 -6.04 1.74 -6.69
N ALA A 35 -6.15 2.12 -7.97
CA ALA A 35 -7.37 2.02 -8.74
C ALA A 35 -7.17 1.19 -10.01
N GLY A 36 -8.23 0.56 -10.51
CA GLY A 36 -8.23 -0.22 -11.75
C GLY A 36 -9.52 -1.01 -11.93
N THR A 37 -9.73 -1.60 -13.09
CA THR A 37 -10.79 -2.62 -13.24
C THR A 37 -10.41 -3.86 -12.43
N ILE A 38 -11.33 -4.81 -12.25
CA ILE A 38 -11.02 -6.09 -11.58
C ILE A 38 -9.88 -6.82 -12.30
N LYS A 39 -9.84 -6.75 -13.64
CA LYS A 39 -8.77 -7.36 -14.45
C LYS A 39 -7.42 -6.69 -14.19
N ASP A 40 -7.40 -5.36 -14.08
CA ASP A 40 -6.18 -4.61 -13.80
C ASP A 40 -5.66 -4.91 -12.39
N LEU A 41 -6.54 -4.94 -11.39
CA LEU A 41 -6.17 -5.28 -10.02
C LEU A 41 -5.65 -6.72 -9.92
N TYR A 42 -6.22 -7.65 -10.69
CA TYR A 42 -5.68 -9.00 -10.81
C TYR A 42 -4.28 -9.00 -11.43
N PHE A 43 -4.07 -8.23 -12.50
CA PHE A 43 -2.75 -8.07 -13.13
C PHE A 43 -1.73 -7.47 -12.14
N LEU A 44 -2.11 -6.45 -11.38
CA LEU A 44 -1.27 -5.88 -10.32
C LEU A 44 -0.86 -6.93 -9.28
N SER A 45 -1.79 -7.80 -8.87
CA SER A 45 -1.47 -8.87 -7.92
C SER A 45 -0.40 -9.83 -8.47
N LYS A 46 -0.43 -10.12 -9.77
CA LYS A 46 0.59 -10.94 -10.45
C LYS A 46 1.92 -10.22 -10.50
N LEU A 47 1.93 -8.95 -10.86
CA LEU A 47 3.14 -8.13 -10.92
C LEU A 47 3.83 -8.03 -9.56
N ILE A 48 3.07 -7.87 -8.47
CA ILE A 48 3.58 -7.87 -7.10
C ILE A 48 4.19 -9.24 -6.75
N LEU A 49 3.47 -10.33 -7.02
CA LEU A 49 3.96 -11.69 -6.71
C LEU A 49 5.23 -12.03 -7.49
N ASP A 50 5.29 -11.67 -8.77
CA ASP A 50 6.45 -11.94 -9.62
C ASP A 50 7.67 -11.17 -9.11
N LYS A 51 7.52 -9.88 -8.76
CA LYS A 51 8.61 -9.11 -8.17
C LYS A 51 9.02 -9.64 -6.80
N LEU A 52 8.07 -10.00 -5.94
CA LEU A 52 8.34 -10.58 -4.62
C LEU A 52 9.15 -11.88 -4.72
N ASN A 53 8.79 -12.78 -5.63
CA ASN A 53 9.50 -14.05 -5.82
C ASN A 53 10.96 -13.87 -6.27
N ASN A 54 11.29 -12.72 -6.85
CA ASN A 54 12.64 -12.37 -7.30
C ASN A 54 13.38 -11.41 -6.36
N THR A 55 12.77 -11.01 -5.24
CA THR A 55 13.34 -10.05 -4.28
C THR A 55 13.89 -10.78 -3.07
N LYS A 56 15.11 -10.46 -2.65
CA LYS A 56 15.70 -11.01 -1.42
C LYS A 56 15.37 -10.14 -0.20
N PRO A 57 15.45 -10.68 1.03
CA PRO A 57 15.30 -9.86 2.22
C PRO A 57 16.24 -8.64 2.21
N ARG A 58 15.69 -7.49 2.61
CA ARG A 58 16.28 -6.13 2.62
C ARG A 58 16.42 -5.48 1.25
N GLU A 59 16.07 -6.16 0.16
CA GLU A 59 16.01 -5.53 -1.16
C GLU A 59 14.70 -4.77 -1.35
N THR A 60 14.72 -3.84 -2.29
CA THR A 60 13.57 -3.00 -2.64
C THR A 60 13.26 -3.16 -4.11
N PHE A 61 11.99 -3.30 -4.43
CA PHE A 61 11.49 -3.20 -5.80
C PHE A 61 10.44 -2.10 -5.94
N LEU A 62 10.24 -1.65 -7.17
CA LEU A 62 9.25 -0.64 -7.52
C LEU A 62 8.26 -1.17 -8.54
N ILE A 63 7.06 -0.59 -8.54
CA ILE A 63 6.04 -0.76 -9.57
C ILE A 63 5.55 0.63 -9.97
N ASP A 64 5.58 0.91 -11.26
CA ASP A 64 5.13 2.17 -11.82
C ASP A 64 4.46 1.96 -13.18
N GLU A 65 5.13 2.34 -14.28
CA GLU A 65 4.62 2.29 -15.65
C GLU A 65 4.19 0.88 -16.08
N GLU A 66 4.72 -0.18 -15.45
CA GLU A 66 4.30 -1.55 -15.71
C GLU A 66 2.83 -1.80 -15.36
N TYR A 67 2.26 -1.02 -14.43
CA TYR A 67 0.85 -1.06 -14.10
C TYR A 67 0.02 -0.09 -14.95
N SER A 68 0.50 1.15 -15.12
CA SER A 68 -0.16 2.18 -15.92
C SER A 68 0.78 3.36 -16.18
N ASN A 69 0.83 3.84 -17.42
CA ASN A 69 1.55 5.07 -17.78
C ASN A 69 0.86 6.36 -17.26
N ALA A 70 -0.34 6.24 -16.68
CA ALA A 70 -1.10 7.37 -16.14
C ALA A 70 -0.84 7.61 -14.64
N ASN A 71 0.03 6.82 -14.02
CA ASN A 71 0.32 6.91 -12.59
C ASN A 71 0.77 8.31 -12.14
N GLU A 72 0.18 8.79 -11.06
CA GLU A 72 0.59 10.01 -10.35
C GLU A 72 1.51 9.70 -9.17
N ALA A 73 1.62 8.42 -8.80
CA ALA A 73 2.48 7.91 -7.73
C ALA A 73 3.02 6.52 -8.10
N ARG A 74 4.07 6.08 -7.40
CA ARG A 74 4.67 4.75 -7.59
C ARG A 74 4.64 3.95 -6.30
N ILE A 75 4.54 2.63 -6.42
CA ILE A 75 4.65 1.72 -5.29
C ILE A 75 6.13 1.34 -5.12
N ILE A 76 6.64 1.50 -3.91
CA ILE A 76 7.98 1.05 -3.51
C ILE A 76 7.79 0.04 -2.38
N VAL A 77 8.29 -1.17 -2.56
CA VAL A 77 8.19 -2.26 -1.58
C VAL A 77 9.58 -2.68 -1.17
N THR A 78 9.88 -2.56 0.13
CA THR A 78 11.08 -3.13 0.74
C THR A 78 10.70 -4.44 1.40
N LEU A 79 11.30 -5.54 0.95
CA LEU A 79 11.09 -6.85 1.56
C LEU A 79 11.89 -6.91 2.86
N MET A 80 11.23 -7.13 3.99
CA MET A 80 11.93 -7.29 5.27
C MET A 80 12.12 -8.78 5.59
N PRO A 81 13.21 -9.16 6.30
CA PRO A 81 13.42 -10.54 6.70
C PRO A 81 12.30 -11.04 7.62
N ASP A 82 12.15 -12.35 7.73
CA ASP A 82 11.22 -12.93 8.69
C ASP A 82 11.54 -12.46 10.12
N LYS A 83 10.49 -12.37 10.95
CA LYS A 83 10.55 -11.85 12.33
C LYS A 83 10.97 -10.38 12.39
N PHE A 84 10.73 -9.63 11.31
CA PHE A 84 10.93 -8.19 11.31
C PHE A 84 10.06 -7.49 12.37
N ASP A 85 10.68 -6.65 13.20
CA ASP A 85 9.98 -5.88 14.21
C ASP A 85 9.32 -4.64 13.59
N LEU A 86 8.03 -4.77 13.28
CA LEU A 86 7.21 -3.69 12.72
C LEU A 86 7.14 -2.46 13.63
N VAL A 87 7.27 -2.63 14.95
CA VAL A 87 7.15 -1.54 15.94
C VAL A 87 8.34 -0.59 15.82
N THR A 88 9.55 -1.12 15.58
CA THR A 88 10.78 -0.31 15.48
C THR A 88 10.83 0.60 14.25
N MET A 89 10.07 0.28 13.19
CA MET A 89 9.99 1.11 11.99
C MET A 89 8.89 2.17 12.02
N ASP A 90 8.04 2.15 13.04
CA ASP A 90 7.06 3.21 13.22
C ASP A 90 7.76 4.51 13.64
N LYS A 91 7.89 5.44 12.68
CA LYS A 91 8.46 6.76 12.93
C LYS A 91 7.66 7.57 13.96
N GLN A 92 6.38 7.26 14.19
CA GLN A 92 5.57 7.94 15.21
C GLN A 92 5.89 7.48 16.64
N LEU A 93 6.41 6.25 16.82
CA LEU A 93 6.89 5.77 18.12
C LEU A 93 8.29 6.31 18.45
N ASN A 94 9.11 6.57 17.44
CA ASN A 94 10.47 7.09 17.61
C ASN A 94 10.55 8.61 17.91
N THR A 95 9.43 9.34 17.93
CA THR A 95 9.40 10.78 18.22
C THR A 95 9.12 11.15 19.69
N ASN A 96 8.86 10.17 20.58
CA ASN A 96 8.55 10.45 22.00
C ASN A 96 9.67 10.13 23.00
N SER A 97 10.87 9.77 22.55
CA SER A 97 12.03 9.54 23.43
C SER A 97 12.95 10.77 23.51
N GLY A 98 12.40 11.90 23.94
CA GLY A 98 13.15 13.17 24.03
C GLY A 98 12.41 14.34 24.65
N SER A 99 11.82 14.18 25.84
CA SER A 99 11.58 15.31 26.75
C SER A 99 11.62 14.77 28.18
N ARG A 100 12.80 14.92 28.80
CA ARG A 100 12.94 15.01 30.25
C ARG A 100 12.75 16.47 30.64
#